data_AF-A0A3N2NCV4-F1
#
_entry.id   AF-A0A3N2NCV4-F1
#
_cell.length_a   1.000
_cell.length_b   1.000
_cell.length_c   1.000
_cell.angle_alpha   90.00
_cell.angle_beta   90.00
_cell.angle_gamma   90.00
#
_symmetry.space_group_name_H-M   'P 1'
#
loop_
_entity.id
_entity.type
_entity.pdbx_description
1 polymer ?
#
loop_
_entity_poly.entity_id
_entity_poly.type
_entity_poly.pdbx_seq_one_letter_code
_entity_poly.pdbx_strand_id
1 'polypeptide(L)'
;MSKENENPTEGFLGNIAEELGTLSGTCNEIKEAQLNCATTDDLNSLKGDLETTMTEYTSVMKNTAEQCSFSVTENAEQIRYTVNEFKEEFNQKMGDFKANPPVQKVETTHRIARESWQWYLTLGFTVFSTLLFFAMTFWQEGRIEQCRISDIKYHYILMNGGVGTIGLDSIESWFNDPKKVKQIEAEVRAYEERVQETARALDQKHRLEEKINELNTQSQN
;
A
#
# COMPACT_ATOMS: atom_id res chain seq x y z
N MET A 1 -50.61 -125.93 -49.19
CA MET A 1 -50.19 -125.06 -50.31
C MET A 1 -50.76 -123.67 -50.03
N SER A 2 -50.06 -122.87 -49.23
CA SER A 2 -50.44 -121.47 -48.96
C SER A 2 -49.95 -120.61 -50.12
N LYS A 3 -50.87 -119.94 -50.80
CA LYS A 3 -50.56 -118.83 -51.70
C LYS A 3 -50.45 -117.58 -50.84
N GLU A 4 -49.24 -117.08 -50.69
CA GLU A 4 -48.95 -115.79 -50.10
C GLU A 4 -49.47 -114.70 -51.05
N ASN A 5 -50.30 -113.81 -50.52
CA ASN A 5 -50.95 -112.71 -51.22
C ASN A 5 -50.12 -111.45 -50.93
N GLU A 6 -49.12 -111.17 -51.75
CA GLU A 6 -48.37 -109.91 -51.67
C GLU A 6 -49.27 -108.76 -52.13
N ASN A 7 -49.61 -107.88 -51.18
CA ASN A 7 -50.48 -106.74 -51.43
C ASN A 7 -49.65 -105.57 -52.04
N PRO A 8 -49.89 -105.15 -53.29
CA PRO A 8 -49.07 -104.14 -53.97
C PRO A 8 -49.16 -102.72 -53.39
N THR A 9 -50.03 -102.48 -52.40
CA THR A 9 -50.29 -101.16 -51.81
C THR A 9 -49.27 -100.75 -50.75
N GLU A 10 -48.61 -101.70 -50.09
CA GLU A 10 -47.69 -101.43 -48.97
C GLU A 10 -46.35 -100.84 -49.48
N GLY A 11 -45.85 -101.31 -50.62
CA GLY A 11 -44.68 -100.73 -51.29
C GLY A 11 -44.94 -99.33 -51.87
N PHE A 12 -46.16 -99.04 -52.31
CA PHE A 12 -46.52 -97.74 -52.87
C PHE A 12 -46.57 -96.64 -51.80
N LEU A 13 -47.14 -96.93 -50.62
CA LEU A 13 -47.17 -95.98 -49.50
C LEU A 13 -45.77 -95.77 -48.88
N GLY A 14 -44.93 -96.81 -48.84
CA GLY A 14 -43.54 -96.71 -48.42
C GLY A 14 -42.71 -95.78 -49.31
N ASN A 15 -42.82 -95.95 -50.64
CA ASN A 15 -42.13 -95.09 -51.61
C ASN A 15 -42.58 -93.63 -51.50
N ILE A 16 -43.88 -93.37 -51.28
CA ILE A 16 -44.37 -92.00 -51.08
C ILE A 16 -43.82 -91.38 -49.80
N ALA A 17 -43.72 -92.14 -48.71
CA ALA A 17 -43.13 -91.63 -47.47
C ALA A 17 -41.64 -91.30 -47.63
N GLU A 18 -40.90 -92.12 -48.40
CA GLU A 18 -39.50 -91.87 -48.73
C GLU A 18 -39.33 -90.66 -49.66
N GLU A 19 -40.18 -90.52 -50.69
CA GLU A 19 -40.22 -89.35 -51.57
C GLU A 19 -40.57 -88.07 -50.81
N LEU A 20 -41.50 -88.13 -49.85
CA LEU A 20 -41.83 -86.98 -49.01
C LEU A 20 -40.69 -86.65 -48.02
N GLY A 21 -40.00 -87.66 -47.50
CA GLY A 21 -38.82 -87.47 -46.64
C GLY A 21 -37.65 -86.84 -47.38
N THR A 22 -37.36 -87.30 -48.60
CA THR A 22 -36.33 -86.72 -49.47
C THR A 22 -36.70 -85.31 -49.94
N LEU A 23 -37.97 -85.06 -50.27
CA LEU A 23 -38.46 -83.72 -50.59
C LEU A 23 -38.33 -82.76 -49.40
N SER A 24 -38.67 -83.22 -48.19
CA SER A 24 -38.53 -82.42 -46.96
C SER A 24 -37.05 -82.10 -46.67
N GLY A 25 -36.15 -83.06 -46.85
CA GLY A 25 -34.71 -82.84 -46.72
C GLY A 25 -34.21 -81.80 -47.72
N THR A 26 -34.57 -81.97 -49.00
CA THR A 26 -34.23 -81.03 -50.08
C THR A 26 -34.78 -79.62 -49.82
N CYS A 27 -36.01 -79.52 -49.29
CA CYS A 27 -36.61 -78.23 -48.94
C CYS A 27 -35.86 -77.53 -47.80
N ASN A 28 -35.40 -78.28 -46.80
CA ASN A 28 -34.63 -77.71 -45.69
C ASN A 28 -33.24 -77.25 -46.15
N GLU A 29 -32.58 -78.02 -47.02
CA GLU A 29 -31.30 -77.64 -47.64
C GLU A 29 -31.43 -76.37 -48.50
N ILE A 30 -32.49 -76.25 -49.33
CA ILE A 30 -32.76 -75.04 -50.12
C ILE A 30 -32.99 -73.83 -49.22
N LYS A 31 -33.75 -73.99 -48.13
CA LYS A 31 -33.99 -72.91 -47.16
C LYS A 31 -32.69 -72.44 -46.52
N GLU A 32 -31.83 -73.36 -46.08
CA GLU A 32 -30.53 -73.02 -45.50
C GLU A 32 -29.61 -72.36 -46.52
N ALA A 33 -29.58 -72.85 -47.76
CA ALA A 33 -28.80 -72.24 -48.84
C ALA A 33 -29.29 -70.81 -49.15
N GLN A 34 -30.60 -70.59 -49.28
CA GLN A 34 -31.16 -69.25 -49.52
C GLN A 34 -30.90 -68.29 -48.36
N LEU A 35 -31.02 -68.76 -47.11
CA LEU A 35 -30.72 -67.95 -45.94
C LEU A 35 -29.25 -67.54 -45.87
N ASN A 36 -28.35 -68.49 -46.16
CA ASN A 36 -26.90 -68.22 -46.20
C ASN A 36 -26.52 -67.27 -47.34
N CYS A 37 -27.12 -67.43 -48.53
CA CYS A 37 -26.90 -66.53 -49.66
C CYS A 37 -27.39 -65.11 -49.34
N ALA A 38 -28.63 -64.95 -48.86
CA ALA A 38 -29.18 -63.65 -48.50
C ALA A 38 -28.32 -62.93 -47.43
N THR A 39 -27.89 -63.66 -46.40
CA THR A 39 -27.01 -63.11 -45.35
C THR A 39 -25.63 -62.71 -45.89
N THR A 40 -25.09 -63.47 -46.83
CA THR A 40 -23.77 -63.20 -47.43
C THR A 40 -23.82 -61.99 -48.37
N ASP A 41 -24.89 -61.86 -49.16
CA ASP A 41 -25.06 -60.74 -50.09
C ASP A 41 -25.26 -59.41 -49.35
N ASP A 42 -26.09 -59.40 -48.29
CA ASP A 42 -26.29 -58.22 -47.45
C ASP A 42 -24.97 -57.80 -46.76
N LEU A 43 -24.18 -58.77 -46.28
CA LEU A 43 -22.88 -58.49 -45.69
C LEU A 43 -21.88 -57.92 -46.70
N ASN A 44 -21.88 -58.42 -47.93
CA ASN A 44 -21.04 -57.90 -49.00
C ASN A 44 -21.45 -56.48 -49.42
N SER A 45 -22.75 -56.19 -49.45
CA SER A 45 -23.26 -54.84 -49.71
C SER A 45 -22.85 -53.87 -48.61
N LEU A 46 -23.04 -54.25 -47.33
CA LEU A 46 -22.62 -53.43 -46.19
C LEU A 46 -21.10 -53.17 -46.21
N LYS A 47 -20.32 -54.19 -46.56
CA LYS A 47 -18.88 -54.06 -46.72
C LYS A 47 -18.52 -53.05 -47.81
N GLY A 48 -19.18 -53.10 -48.97
CA GLY A 48 -18.96 -52.14 -50.06
C GLY A 48 -19.29 -50.70 -49.67
N ASP A 49 -20.42 -50.48 -48.99
CA ASP A 49 -20.83 -49.18 -48.48
C ASP A 49 -19.84 -48.64 -47.42
N LEU A 50 -19.38 -49.53 -46.53
CA LEU A 50 -18.39 -49.18 -45.52
C LEU A 50 -17.04 -48.83 -46.14
N GLU A 51 -16.56 -49.61 -47.10
CA GLU A 51 -15.31 -49.33 -47.82
C GLU A 51 -15.38 -48.00 -48.57
N THR A 52 -16.51 -47.71 -49.22
CA THR A 52 -16.76 -46.43 -49.91
C THR A 52 -16.75 -45.26 -48.93
N THR A 53 -17.53 -45.36 -47.85
CA THR A 53 -17.62 -44.33 -46.80
C THR A 53 -16.26 -44.09 -46.13
N MET A 54 -15.52 -45.15 -45.84
CA MET A 54 -14.18 -45.07 -45.24
C MET A 54 -13.19 -44.38 -46.18
N THR A 55 -13.26 -44.66 -47.48
CA THR A 55 -12.40 -44.05 -48.49
C THR A 55 -12.71 -42.55 -48.63
N GLU A 56 -13.98 -42.19 -48.68
CA GLU A 56 -14.42 -40.79 -48.74
C GLU A 56 -14.00 -40.03 -47.48
N TYR A 57 -14.27 -40.57 -46.29
CA TYR A 57 -13.85 -39.97 -45.01
C TYR A 57 -12.34 -39.78 -44.93
N THR A 58 -11.54 -40.77 -45.36
CA THR A 58 -10.08 -40.69 -45.40
C THR A 58 -9.61 -39.59 -46.35
N SER A 59 -10.27 -39.44 -47.49
CA SER A 59 -9.95 -38.39 -48.48
C SER A 59 -10.24 -36.99 -47.93
N VAL A 60 -11.38 -36.80 -47.25
CA VAL A 60 -11.75 -35.53 -46.62
C VAL A 60 -10.76 -35.20 -45.52
N MET A 61 -10.46 -36.17 -44.65
CA MET A 61 -9.54 -35.98 -43.53
C MET A 61 -8.12 -35.63 -44.02
N LYS A 62 -7.67 -36.25 -45.12
CA LYS A 62 -6.40 -35.91 -45.76
C LYS A 62 -6.39 -34.46 -46.28
N ASN A 63 -7.42 -34.06 -47.03
CA ASN A 63 -7.53 -32.69 -47.54
C ASN A 63 -7.57 -31.66 -46.39
N THR A 64 -8.32 -31.94 -45.32
CA THR A 64 -8.37 -31.06 -44.15
C THR A 64 -7.02 -30.97 -43.43
N ALA A 65 -6.29 -32.09 -43.32
CA ALA A 65 -4.96 -32.10 -42.73
C ALA A 65 -3.94 -31.29 -43.55
N GLU A 66 -3.98 -31.41 -44.88
CA GLU A 66 -3.15 -30.62 -45.81
C GLU A 66 -3.45 -29.12 -45.71
N GLN A 67 -4.73 -28.75 -45.71
CA GLN A 67 -5.16 -27.35 -45.55
C GLN A 67 -4.73 -26.77 -44.20
N CYS A 68 -4.90 -27.54 -43.11
CA CYS A 68 -4.45 -27.14 -41.78
C CYS A 68 -2.92 -26.94 -41.74
N SER A 69 -2.15 -27.87 -42.33
CA SER A 69 -0.70 -27.76 -42.43
C SER A 69 -0.26 -26.51 -43.20
N PHE A 70 -0.96 -26.17 -44.29
CA PHE A 70 -0.70 -24.95 -45.05
C PHE A 70 -0.96 -23.70 -44.21
N SER A 71 -2.14 -23.58 -43.58
CA SER A 71 -2.48 -22.43 -42.74
C SER A 71 -1.56 -22.26 -41.52
N VAL A 72 -1.14 -23.36 -40.90
CA VAL A 72 -0.16 -23.30 -39.80
C VAL A 72 1.20 -22.79 -40.30
N THR A 73 1.65 -23.24 -41.48
CA THR A 73 2.91 -22.79 -42.06
C THR A 73 2.86 -21.31 -42.42
N GLU A 74 1.78 -20.86 -43.06
CA GLU A 74 1.57 -19.44 -43.39
C GLU A 74 1.56 -18.55 -42.14
N ASN A 75 0.83 -18.96 -41.10
CA ASN A 75 0.81 -18.23 -39.82
C ASN A 75 2.20 -18.19 -39.16
N ALA A 76 2.96 -19.28 -39.23
CA ALA A 76 4.32 -19.33 -38.69
C ALA A 76 5.26 -18.38 -39.44
N GLU A 77 5.12 -18.28 -40.77
CA GLU A 77 5.89 -17.32 -41.59
C GLU A 77 5.51 -15.87 -41.28
N GLN A 78 4.21 -15.56 -41.15
CA GLN A 78 3.76 -14.22 -40.76
C GLN A 78 4.29 -13.82 -39.38
N ILE A 79 4.19 -14.71 -38.39
CA ILE A 79 4.75 -14.47 -37.04
C ILE A 79 6.26 -14.23 -37.14
N ARG A 80 6.99 -15.03 -37.92
CA ARG A 80 8.43 -14.86 -38.11
C ARG A 80 8.76 -13.51 -38.72
N TYR A 81 7.98 -13.04 -39.70
CA TYR A 81 8.14 -11.71 -40.29
C TYR A 81 7.91 -10.61 -39.25
N THR A 82 6.77 -10.62 -38.55
CA THR A 82 6.44 -9.59 -37.54
C THR A 82 7.46 -9.58 -36.39
N VAL A 83 7.96 -10.74 -35.97
CA VAL A 83 9.00 -10.82 -34.93
C VAL A 83 10.33 -10.24 -35.41
N ASN A 84 10.70 -10.46 -36.68
CA ASN A 84 11.92 -9.88 -37.24
C ASN A 84 11.79 -8.36 -37.41
N GLU A 85 10.65 -7.87 -37.92
CA GLU A 85 10.35 -6.44 -38.00
C GLU A 85 10.41 -5.78 -36.62
N PHE A 86 9.74 -6.37 -35.62
CA PHE A 86 9.82 -5.90 -34.24
C PHE A 86 11.25 -5.88 -33.69
N LYS A 87 12.04 -6.92 -33.99
CA LYS A 87 13.44 -7.01 -33.56
C LYS A 87 14.29 -5.90 -34.21
N GLU A 88 14.05 -5.60 -35.48
CA GLU A 88 14.72 -4.51 -36.19
C GLU A 88 14.32 -3.15 -35.63
N GLU A 89 13.02 -2.88 -35.46
CA GLU A 89 12.53 -1.65 -34.83
C GLU A 89 13.03 -1.49 -33.40
N PHE A 90 13.06 -2.57 -32.62
CA PHE A 90 13.56 -2.54 -31.25
C PHE A 90 15.06 -2.25 -31.22
N ASN A 91 15.85 -2.90 -32.07
CA ASN A 91 17.29 -2.63 -32.16
C ASN A 91 17.56 -1.21 -32.66
N GLN A 92 16.74 -0.69 -33.58
CA GLN A 92 16.82 0.68 -34.03
C GLN A 92 16.50 1.65 -32.89
N LYS A 93 15.36 1.51 -32.20
CA LYS A 93 15.00 2.35 -31.04
C LYS A 93 16.01 2.26 -29.90
N MET A 94 16.55 1.07 -29.65
CA MET A 94 17.60 0.85 -28.66
C MET A 94 18.92 1.49 -29.10
N GLY A 95 19.23 1.41 -30.39
CA GLY A 95 20.36 2.10 -31.02
C GLY A 95 20.23 3.61 -30.90
N ASP A 96 19.06 4.17 -31.18
CA ASP A 96 18.74 5.59 -31.03
C ASP A 96 18.82 6.01 -29.55
N PHE A 97 18.33 5.19 -28.63
CA PHE A 97 18.49 5.39 -27.18
C PHE A 97 19.96 5.30 -26.73
N LYS A 98 20.80 4.50 -27.39
CA LYS A 98 22.23 4.40 -27.05
C LYS A 98 23.04 5.54 -27.67
N ALA A 99 22.73 5.95 -28.89
CA ALA A 99 23.44 6.97 -29.65
C ALA A 99 23.04 8.39 -29.24
N ASN A 100 21.77 8.57 -28.91
CA ASN A 100 21.22 9.82 -28.40
C ASN A 100 20.32 9.44 -27.22
N PRO A 101 20.88 9.03 -26.06
CA PRO A 101 20.08 8.77 -24.89
C PRO A 101 19.12 9.95 -24.75
N PRO A 102 17.80 9.72 -24.67
CA PRO A 102 16.92 10.75 -24.18
C PRO A 102 17.47 11.00 -22.80
N VAL A 103 18.30 12.02 -22.73
CA VAL A 103 18.54 12.74 -21.52
C VAL A 103 17.11 13.19 -21.24
N GLN A 104 16.37 12.38 -20.47
CA GLN A 104 15.81 12.93 -19.26
C GLN A 104 17.00 13.61 -18.61
N LYS A 105 17.27 14.84 -19.07
CA LYS A 105 17.45 15.93 -18.16
C LYS A 105 16.18 15.81 -17.33
N VAL A 106 16.22 14.93 -16.32
CA VAL A 106 15.84 15.37 -15.00
C VAL A 106 16.67 16.62 -14.88
N GLU A 107 16.07 17.72 -15.32
CA GLU A 107 16.52 19.05 -15.08
C GLU A 107 16.39 19.10 -13.56
N THR A 108 17.38 18.53 -12.86
CA THR A 108 17.84 18.98 -11.56
C THR A 108 18.48 20.36 -11.72
N THR A 109 18.31 21.04 -12.87
CA THR A 109 17.99 22.45 -12.79
C THR A 109 16.67 22.55 -12.04
N HIS A 110 16.75 22.70 -10.72
CA HIS A 110 15.83 23.60 -10.05
C HIS A 110 15.78 24.86 -10.91
N ARG A 111 14.81 24.94 -11.83
CA ARG A 111 14.39 26.20 -12.42
C ARG A 111 13.80 26.94 -11.24
N ILE A 112 14.70 27.55 -10.47
CA ILE A 112 14.44 28.62 -9.55
C ILE A 112 13.77 29.66 -10.44
N ALA A 113 12.44 29.57 -10.51
CA ALA A 113 11.60 30.44 -11.30
C ALA A 113 12.00 31.87 -10.96
N ARG A 114 11.95 32.83 -11.88
CA ARG A 114 12.31 34.23 -11.56
C ARG A 114 11.49 34.81 -10.39
N GLU A 115 10.36 34.17 -10.06
CA GLU A 115 9.48 34.45 -8.91
C GLU A 115 10.01 33.92 -7.56
N SER A 116 10.97 33.00 -7.56
CA SER A 116 11.67 32.52 -6.35
C SER A 116 12.45 33.61 -5.62
N TRP A 117 12.71 34.76 -6.26
CA TRP A 117 13.28 35.93 -5.62
C TRP A 117 12.45 36.37 -4.40
N GLN A 118 11.13 36.20 -4.43
CA GLN A 118 10.25 36.49 -3.29
C GLN A 118 10.50 35.54 -2.12
N TRP A 119 10.80 34.27 -2.38
CA TRP A 119 11.14 33.29 -1.35
C TRP A 119 12.50 33.57 -0.70
N TYR A 120 13.49 34.01 -1.47
CA TYR A 120 14.79 34.43 -0.90
C TYR A 120 14.67 35.70 -0.05
N LEU A 121 13.89 36.69 -0.51
CA LEU A 121 13.62 37.90 0.27
C LEU A 121 12.87 37.60 1.58
N THR A 122 11.86 36.73 1.54
CA THR A 122 11.10 36.34 2.75
C THR A 122 11.96 35.53 3.70
N LEU A 123 12.79 34.61 3.21
CA LEU A 123 13.73 33.85 4.04
C LEU A 123 14.79 34.77 4.67
N GLY A 124 15.32 35.73 3.91
CA GLY A 124 16.23 36.75 4.44
C GLY A 124 15.58 37.64 5.52
N PHE A 125 14.35 38.11 5.26
CA PHE A 125 13.63 38.97 6.21
C PHE A 125 13.24 38.24 7.50
N THR A 126 12.89 36.95 7.43
CA THR A 126 12.58 36.14 8.61
C THR A 126 13.82 35.91 9.48
N VAL A 127 14.96 35.59 8.87
CA VAL A 127 16.23 35.47 9.61
C VAL A 127 16.66 36.81 10.22
N PHE A 128 16.54 37.92 9.47
CA PHE A 128 16.87 39.24 9.99
C PHE A 128 15.94 39.66 11.14
N SER A 129 14.63 39.44 10.99
CA SER A 129 13.64 39.76 12.03
C SER A 129 13.89 38.96 13.31
N THR A 130 14.12 37.65 13.21
CA THR A 130 14.42 36.82 14.39
C THR A 130 15.70 37.27 15.09
N LEU A 131 16.75 37.63 14.34
CA LEU A 131 18.00 38.15 14.92
C LEU A 131 17.78 39.49 15.65
N LEU A 132 16.98 40.40 15.08
CA LEU A 132 16.59 41.64 15.75
C LEU A 132 15.76 41.40 17.02
N PHE A 133 14.84 40.42 17.02
CA PHE A 133 14.11 40.03 18.23
C PHE A 133 15.05 39.51 19.32
N PHE A 134 16.04 38.69 18.97
CA PHE A 134 17.07 38.27 19.92
C PHE A 134 17.88 39.47 20.45
N ALA A 135 18.31 40.39 19.58
CA ALA A 135 19.01 41.59 20.02
C ALA A 135 18.15 42.45 20.95
N MET A 136 16.85 42.61 20.66
CA MET A 136 15.92 43.36 21.51
C MET A 136 15.65 42.66 22.84
N THR A 137 15.53 41.33 22.87
CA THR A 137 15.35 40.58 24.13
C THR A 137 16.60 40.63 24.99
N PHE A 138 17.81 40.49 24.44
CA PHE A 138 19.05 40.70 25.18
C PHE A 138 19.23 42.15 25.67
N TRP A 139 18.82 43.13 24.85
CA TRP A 139 18.81 44.54 25.26
C TRP A 139 17.81 44.78 26.40
N GLN A 140 16.62 44.20 26.32
CA GLN A 140 15.61 44.28 27.37
C GLN A 140 16.08 43.59 28.65
N GLU A 141 16.64 42.40 28.56
CA GLU A 141 17.18 41.68 29.71
C GLU A 141 18.30 42.49 30.38
N GLY A 142 19.19 43.11 29.58
CA GLY A 142 20.22 44.02 30.09
C GLY A 142 19.63 45.25 30.81
N ARG A 143 18.53 45.82 30.30
CA ARG A 143 17.83 46.94 30.96
C ARG A 143 17.11 46.51 32.23
N ILE A 144 16.49 45.33 32.24
CA ILE A 144 15.81 44.76 33.40
C ILE A 144 16.82 44.48 34.51
N GLU A 145 17.98 43.91 34.18
CA GLU A 145 19.04 43.63 35.14
C GLU A 145 19.63 44.91 35.74
N GLN A 146 19.79 45.97 34.94
CA GLN A 146 20.20 47.29 35.45
C GLN A 146 19.18 47.90 36.42
N CYS A 147 17.89 47.83 36.10
CA CYS A 147 16.84 48.29 37.01
C CYS A 147 16.81 47.47 38.31
N ARG A 148 16.94 46.14 38.20
CA ARG A 148 16.98 45.21 39.34
C ARG A 148 18.15 45.51 40.28
N ILE A 149 19.34 45.70 39.72
CA ILE A 149 20.56 46.04 40.47
C ILE A 149 20.42 47.41 41.14
N SER A 150 19.87 48.41 40.43
CA SER A 150 19.66 49.76 40.99
C SER A 150 18.65 49.75 42.14
N ASP A 151 17.60 48.94 42.03
CA ASP A 151 16.56 48.78 43.06
C ASP A 151 17.14 48.11 44.32
N ILE A 152 17.84 46.98 44.16
CA ILE A 152 18.54 46.28 45.26
C ILE A 152 19.54 47.23 45.94
N LYS A 153 20.27 48.04 45.16
CA LYS A 153 21.21 49.03 45.70
C LYS A 153 20.52 50.08 46.56
N TYR A 154 19.38 50.61 46.12
CA TYR A 154 18.61 51.58 46.88
C TYR A 154 18.13 50.99 48.21
N HIS A 155 17.53 49.80 48.18
CA HIS A 155 17.02 49.12 49.35
C HIS A 155 18.13 48.70 50.34
N TYR A 156 19.30 48.31 49.83
CA TYR A 156 20.47 48.02 50.66
C TYR A 156 21.01 49.26 51.39
N ILE A 157 21.08 50.41 50.70
CA ILE A 157 21.50 51.68 51.34
C ILE A 157 20.47 52.11 52.40
N LEU A 158 19.18 51.92 52.12
CA LEU A 158 18.11 52.24 53.06
C LEU A 158 18.15 51.36 54.31
N MET A 159 18.37 50.05 54.16
CA MET A 159 18.55 49.10 55.27
C MET A 159 19.72 49.50 56.17
N ASN A 160 20.82 49.99 55.60
CA ASN A 160 22.03 50.39 56.33
C ASN A 160 21.96 51.82 56.91
N GLY A 161 20.81 52.49 56.82
CA GLY A 161 20.62 53.83 57.39
C GLY A 161 21.26 54.97 56.59
N GLY A 162 21.53 54.75 55.30
CA GLY A 162 22.14 55.72 54.38
C GLY A 162 23.59 55.41 54.02
N VAL A 163 24.23 56.31 53.25
CA VAL A 163 25.64 56.21 52.87
C VAL A 163 26.50 56.70 54.05
N GLY A 164 26.67 55.83 55.05
CA GLY A 164 27.45 56.11 56.26
C GLY A 164 28.97 56.03 56.04
N THR A 165 29.68 55.34 56.94
CA THR A 165 31.15 55.23 56.96
C THR A 165 31.76 54.50 55.77
N ILE A 166 30.92 53.81 54.99
CA ILE A 166 31.29 53.07 53.79
C ILE A 166 30.86 53.96 52.62
N GLY A 167 31.82 54.65 52.02
CA GLY A 167 31.55 55.58 50.92
C GLY A 167 30.80 54.93 49.76
N LEU A 168 30.06 55.74 49.01
CA LEU A 168 29.26 55.29 47.87
C LEU A 168 30.09 54.49 46.84
N ASP A 169 31.37 54.84 46.70
CA ASP A 169 32.34 54.19 45.80
C ASP A 169 32.66 52.74 46.22
N SER A 170 32.73 52.46 47.52
CA SER A 170 32.91 51.10 48.03
C SER A 170 31.68 50.24 47.80
N ILE A 171 30.48 50.83 47.95
CA ILE A 171 29.22 50.14 47.65
C ILE A 171 29.14 49.83 46.16
N GLU A 172 29.49 50.77 45.29
CA GLU A 172 29.54 50.58 43.84
C GLU A 172 30.45 49.41 43.45
N SER A 173 31.61 49.29 44.09
CA SER A 173 32.55 48.20 43.82
C SER A 173 31.97 46.80 44.12
N TRP A 174 31.02 46.69 45.05
CA TRP A 174 30.37 45.42 45.40
C TRP A 174 29.31 45.00 44.39
N PHE A 175 28.68 45.96 43.70
CA PHE A 175 27.70 45.69 42.65
C PHE A 175 28.33 45.30 41.31
N ASN A 176 29.66 45.43 41.18
CA ASN A 176 30.41 44.93 40.02
C ASN A 176 30.64 43.40 40.05
N ASP A 177 30.56 42.73 41.21
CA ASP A 177 30.72 41.28 41.33
C ASP A 177 29.34 40.59 41.45
N PRO A 178 28.91 39.78 40.46
CA PRO A 178 27.60 39.13 40.47
C PRO A 178 27.38 38.17 41.65
N LYS A 179 28.45 37.65 42.28
CA LYS A 179 28.31 36.81 43.48
C LYS A 179 27.97 37.64 44.72
N LYS A 180 28.54 38.84 44.83
CA LYS A 180 28.28 39.78 45.92
C LYS A 180 26.89 40.39 45.81
N VAL A 181 26.44 40.72 44.60
CA VAL A 181 25.07 41.17 44.34
C VAL A 181 24.03 40.17 44.85
N LYS A 182 24.20 38.87 44.57
CA LYS A 182 23.28 37.83 45.06
C LYS A 182 23.24 37.70 46.57
N GLN A 183 24.38 37.89 47.23
CA GLN A 183 24.45 37.87 48.68
C GLN A 183 23.70 39.08 49.28
N ILE A 184 23.95 40.28 48.75
CA ILE A 184 23.29 41.52 49.16
C ILE A 184 21.77 41.42 48.92
N GLU A 185 21.35 40.88 47.78
CA GLU A 185 19.93 40.66 47.46
C GLU A 185 19.23 39.77 48.50
N ALA A 186 19.88 38.68 48.94
CA ALA A 186 19.34 37.80 49.96
C ALA A 186 19.23 38.49 51.32
N GLU A 187 20.23 39.31 51.68
CA GLU A 187 20.24 40.09 52.92
C GLU A 187 19.13 41.16 52.93
N VAL A 188 18.94 41.88 51.82
CA VAL A 188 17.87 42.86 51.64
C VAL A 188 16.49 42.19 51.72
N ARG A 189 16.30 41.06 51.01
CA ARG A 189 15.03 40.32 51.04
C ARG A 189 14.67 39.85 52.44
N ALA A 190 15.64 39.30 53.18
CA ALA A 190 15.42 38.85 54.55
C ALA A 190 15.14 40.03 55.51
N TYR A 191 15.70 41.21 55.26
CA TYR A 191 15.38 42.40 56.03
C TYR A 191 13.97 42.92 55.74
N GLU A 192 13.57 43.01 54.48
CA GLU A 192 12.22 43.42 54.08
C GLU A 192 11.14 42.50 54.64
N GLU A 193 11.38 41.20 54.62
CA GLU A 193 10.46 40.21 55.20
C GLU A 193 10.27 40.45 56.69
N ARG A 194 11.36 40.66 57.45
CA ARG A 194 11.27 40.99 58.89
C ARG A 194 10.57 42.32 59.16
N VAL A 195 10.83 43.33 58.34
CA VAL A 195 10.16 44.64 58.45
C VAL A 195 8.67 44.50 58.18
N GLN A 196 8.30 43.71 57.16
CA GLN A 196 6.91 43.46 56.81
C GLN A 196 6.18 42.63 57.88
N GLU A 197 6.83 41.62 58.45
CA GLU A 197 6.29 40.85 59.58
C GLU A 197 6.05 41.75 60.81
N THR A 198 7.00 42.62 61.12
CA THR A 198 6.87 43.59 62.22
C THR A 198 5.72 44.57 61.95
N ALA A 199 5.57 45.05 60.72
CA ALA A 199 4.47 45.92 60.34
C ALA A 199 3.10 45.21 60.44
N ARG A 200 3.01 43.94 60.02
CA ARG A 200 1.78 43.13 60.17
C ARG A 200 1.44 42.85 61.63
N ALA A 201 2.43 42.52 62.45
CA ALA A 201 2.26 42.31 63.88
C ALA A 201 1.83 43.61 64.59
N LEU A 202 2.37 44.76 64.18
CA LEU A 202 1.96 46.06 64.68
C LEU A 202 0.52 46.42 64.28
N ASP A 203 0.10 46.17 63.03
CA ASP A 203 -1.28 46.39 62.57
C ASP A 203 -2.27 45.52 63.36
N GLN A 204 -1.93 44.24 63.56
CA GLN A 204 -2.75 43.34 64.39
C GLN A 204 -2.86 43.82 65.84
N LYS A 205 -1.74 44.30 66.41
CA LYS A 205 -1.75 44.90 67.75
C LYS A 205 -2.64 46.14 67.80
N HIS A 206 -2.53 47.04 66.82
CA HIS A 206 -3.33 48.26 66.77
C HIS A 206 -4.83 47.96 66.67
N ARG A 207 -5.21 47.01 65.80
CA ARG A 207 -6.61 46.54 65.70
C ARG A 207 -7.12 45.91 67.00
N LEU A 208 -6.27 45.21 67.74
CA LEU A 208 -6.65 44.64 69.03
C LEU A 208 -6.82 45.72 70.10
N GLU A 209 -5.94 46.74 70.14
CA GLU A 209 -6.06 47.89 71.04
C GLU A 209 -7.34 48.70 70.77
N GLU A 210 -7.69 48.90 69.51
CA GLU A 210 -8.93 49.59 69.11
C GLU A 210 -10.17 48.83 69.60
N LYS A 211 -10.22 47.51 69.37
CA LYS A 211 -11.31 46.64 69.87
C LYS A 211 -11.40 46.63 71.41
N ILE A 212 -10.27 46.63 72.11
CA ILE A 212 -10.25 46.68 73.59
C ILE A 212 -10.80 48.02 74.09
N ASN A 213 -10.46 49.13 73.43
CA ASN A 213 -10.96 50.45 73.80
C ASN A 213 -12.48 50.59 73.56
N GLU A 214 -12.98 50.07 72.43
CA GLU A 214 -14.43 49.97 72.15
C GLU A 214 -15.17 49.14 73.23
N LEU A 215 -14.61 47.99 73.63
CA LEU A 215 -15.19 47.15 74.69
C LEU A 215 -15.20 47.86 76.06
N ASN A 216 -14.12 48.56 76.43
CA ASN A 216 -14.06 49.31 77.70
C ASN A 216 -15.06 50.48 77.74
N THR A 217 -15.22 51.21 76.63
CA THR A 217 -16.20 52.31 76.54
C THR A 217 -17.65 51.81 76.59
N GLN A 218 -17.92 50.59 76.10
CA GLN A 218 -19.23 49.92 76.28
C GLN A 218 -19.46 49.44 77.71
N SER A 219 -18.43 49.02 78.44
CA SER A 219 -18.57 48.53 79.82
C SER A 219 -18.66 49.64 80.88
N GLN A 220 -18.31 50.89 80.55
CA GLN A 220 -18.36 52.05 81.44
C GLN A 220 -19.62 52.92 81.27
N ASN A 221 -20.46 52.65 80.27
CA ASN A 221 -21.80 53.21 80.11
C ASN A 221 -22.85 52.21 80.63
#